data_AF-A0A226D3X7-F1
#
_entry.id   AF-A0A226D3X7-F1
#
_cell.length_a   1.000
_cell.length_b   1.000
_cell.length_c   1.000
_cell.angle_alpha   90.00
_cell.angle_beta   90.00
_cell.angle_gamma   90.00
#
_symmetry.space_group_name_H-M   'P 1'
#
loop_
_entity.id
_entity.type
_entity.pdbx_description
1 polymer ?
#
loop_
_entity_poly.entity_id
_entity_poly.type
_entity_poly.pdbx_seq_one_letter_code
_entity_poly.pdbx_strand_id
1 'polypeptide(L)'
;MWILLTESRIFNEEDPHDMEMAAKFADALSFPDKKGVKQHNAERTEELRKRNPNIYNIKALDLFADGNKFDQRCPDNLIPNNDRFTAGIPSNIQLGVGSRVMLIRNKSLMNGLVNGSVGTVVGLKWTALRDEQLQDEDLPEAVIIRFDGDAGGAYRDLNGYVKIDTVTFEFVGNR
;
A
#
# COMPACT_ATOMS: atom_id res chain seq x y z
N MET A 1 9.68 3.29 1.87
CA MET A 1 10.17 4.64 1.54
C MET A 1 9.90 4.89 0.07
N TRP A 2 8.97 5.77 -0.24
CA TRP A 2 8.64 6.16 -1.61
C TRP A 2 9.60 7.24 -2.10
N ILE A 3 10.30 6.94 -3.19
CA ILE A 3 11.00 7.90 -4.04
C ILE A 3 10.68 7.46 -5.47
N LEU A 4 9.79 8.20 -6.14
CA LEU A 4 9.81 8.30 -7.59
C LEU A 4 10.83 9.40 -7.89
N LEU A 5 12.11 9.02 -8.02
CA LEU A 5 13.09 9.80 -8.76
C LEU A 5 13.00 9.27 -10.19
N THR A 6 12.00 9.73 -10.93
CA THR A 6 12.23 9.85 -12.37
C THR A 6 13.05 11.12 -12.52
N GLU A 7 14.32 10.97 -12.91
CA GLU A 7 14.97 12.05 -13.65
C GLU A 7 13.95 12.58 -14.65
N SER A 8 13.75 13.90 -14.68
CA SER A 8 12.86 14.54 -15.63
C SER A 8 13.37 14.23 -17.03
N ARG A 9 12.89 13.13 -17.61
CA ARG A 9 13.17 12.76 -18.99
C ARG A 9 12.34 13.71 -19.83
N ILE A 10 13.03 14.58 -20.56
CA ILE A 10 12.41 15.43 -21.57
C ILE A 10 11.99 14.47 -22.69
N PHE A 11 10.68 14.25 -22.84
CA PHE A 11 10.15 13.43 -23.92
C PHE A 11 10.31 14.19 -25.23
N ASN A 12 10.82 13.53 -26.26
CA ASN A 12 10.90 14.12 -27.59
C ASN A 12 9.52 14.01 -28.26
N GLU A 13 8.87 15.16 -28.50
CA GLU A 13 7.54 15.23 -29.12
C GLU A 13 7.53 14.77 -30.59
N GLU A 14 8.70 14.60 -31.21
CA GLU A 14 8.83 14.09 -32.59
C GLU A 14 9.01 12.57 -32.66
N ASP A 15 9.28 11.89 -31.54
CA ASP A 15 9.46 10.43 -31.51
C ASP A 15 8.15 9.75 -31.07
N PRO A 16 7.53 8.91 -31.94
CA PRO A 16 6.30 8.19 -31.62
C PRO A 16 6.39 7.33 -30.35
N HIS A 17 7.57 6.78 -30.05
CA HIS A 17 7.78 5.96 -28.85
C HIS A 17 7.81 6.82 -27.58
N ASP A 18 8.42 8.00 -27.64
CA ASP A 18 8.43 8.94 -26.52
C ASP A 18 7.05 9.57 -26.30
N MET A 19 6.27 9.82 -27.36
CA MET A 19 4.88 10.26 -27.21
C MET A 19 3.99 9.17 -26.59
N GLU A 20 4.17 7.91 -27.00
CA GLU A 20 3.46 6.78 -26.37
C GLU A 20 3.84 6.64 -24.89
N MET A 21 5.12 6.87 -24.56
CA MET A 21 5.62 6.85 -23.19
C MET A 21 5.10 8.05 -22.38
N ALA A 22 5.11 9.26 -22.93
CA ALA A 22 4.56 10.46 -22.32
C ALA A 22 3.05 10.30 -22.04
N ALA A 23 2.30 9.70 -22.97
CA ALA A 23 0.89 9.37 -22.75
C ALA A 23 0.69 8.38 -21.60
N LYS A 24 1.60 7.41 -21.40
CA LYS A 24 1.58 6.49 -20.24
C LYS A 24 1.88 7.18 -18.92
N PHE A 25 2.54 8.34 -18.94
CA PHE A 25 2.86 9.14 -17.75
C PHE A 25 2.02 10.41 -17.63
N ALA A 26 1.02 10.61 -18.49
CA ALA A 26 0.18 11.82 -18.47
C ALA A 26 -0.55 12.00 -17.12
N ASP A 27 -0.85 10.89 -16.44
CA ASP A 27 -1.49 10.85 -15.13
C ASP A 27 -0.50 10.73 -13.96
N ALA A 28 0.81 10.81 -14.22
CA ALA A 28 1.82 10.68 -13.18
C ALA A 28 1.92 11.96 -12.34
N LEU A 29 1.58 11.87 -11.06
CA LEU A 29 1.87 12.93 -10.10
C LEU A 29 3.26 12.76 -9.50
N SER A 30 4.06 13.82 -9.54
CA SER A 30 5.33 13.91 -8.82
C SER A 30 5.25 14.98 -7.74
N PHE A 31 5.89 14.70 -6.60
CA PHE A 31 6.01 15.63 -5.48
C PHE A 31 7.48 15.70 -5.07
N PRO A 32 8.00 16.88 -4.73
CA PRO A 32 9.40 17.05 -4.34
C PRO A 32 9.72 16.43 -2.97
N ASP A 33 8.72 16.27 -2.11
CA ASP A 33 8.88 15.72 -0.77
C ASP A 33 7.72 14.80 -0.35
N LYS A 34 7.97 14.01 0.69
CA LYS A 34 7.01 13.04 1.23
C LYS A 34 5.82 13.71 1.92
N LYS A 35 5.95 14.95 2.37
CA LYS A 35 4.86 15.68 3.03
C LYS A 35 3.80 16.03 2.00
N GLY A 36 4.21 16.50 0.81
CA GLY A 36 3.32 16.72 -0.33
C GLY A 36 2.58 15.45 -0.76
N VAL A 37 3.31 14.33 -0.86
CA VAL A 37 2.67 13.02 -1.15
C VAL A 37 1.63 12.64 -0.09
N LYS A 38 1.97 12.76 1.20
CA LYS A 38 1.05 12.42 2.30
C LYS A 38 -0.18 13.31 2.29
N GLN A 39 -0.01 14.61 2.07
CA GLN A 39 -1.12 15.56 1.97
C GLN A 39 -2.03 15.22 0.80
N HIS A 40 -1.46 15.01 -0.39
CA HIS A 40 -2.24 14.63 -1.56
C HIS A 40 -3.01 13.33 -1.35
N ASN A 41 -2.37 12.30 -0.80
CA ASN A 41 -3.03 11.03 -0.52
C ASN A 41 -4.16 11.17 0.50
N ALA A 42 -3.99 12.03 1.51
CA ALA A 42 -5.04 12.33 2.49
C ALA A 42 -6.24 13.04 1.82
N GLU A 43 -5.99 14.04 0.97
CA GLU A 43 -7.02 14.73 0.19
C GLU A 43 -7.79 13.76 -0.72
N ARG A 44 -7.10 12.89 -1.44
CA ARG A 44 -7.72 11.85 -2.29
C ARG A 44 -8.52 10.83 -1.47
N THR A 45 -8.05 10.49 -0.29
CA THR A 45 -8.78 9.59 0.62
C THR A 45 -10.07 10.25 1.09
N GLU A 46 -10.05 11.54 1.40
CA GLU A 46 -11.25 12.28 1.79
C GLU A 46 -12.23 12.47 0.62
N GLU A 47 -11.73 12.70 -0.59
CA GLU A 47 -12.55 12.70 -1.81
C GLU A 47 -13.22 11.33 -2.05
N LEU A 48 -12.47 10.25 -1.86
CA LEU A 48 -13.01 8.89 -1.97
C LEU A 48 -14.07 8.63 -0.89
N ARG A 49 -13.85 9.09 0.35
CA ARG A 49 -14.79 8.95 1.47
C ARG A 49 -16.16 9.54 1.16
N LYS A 50 -16.22 10.64 0.39
CA LYS A 50 -17.50 11.24 -0.07
C LYS A 50 -18.32 10.30 -0.95
N ARG A 51 -17.68 9.37 -1.65
CA ARG A 51 -18.30 8.42 -2.60
C ARG A 51 -18.39 7.00 -2.04
N ASN A 52 -17.53 6.67 -1.08
CA ASN A 52 -17.47 5.38 -0.42
C ASN A 52 -17.38 5.60 1.10
N PRO A 53 -18.46 5.34 1.86
CA PRO A 53 -18.44 5.53 3.31
C PRO A 53 -17.49 4.55 4.03
N ASN A 54 -17.13 3.44 3.39
CA ASN A 54 -16.39 2.35 4.02
C ASN A 54 -14.87 2.51 3.79
N ILE A 55 -14.31 3.59 4.33
CA ILE A 55 -12.87 3.80 4.45
C ILE A 55 -12.44 3.41 5.86
N TYR A 56 -11.65 2.34 5.95
CA TYR A 56 -11.17 1.77 7.20
C TYR A 56 -9.83 2.37 7.59
N ASN A 57 -9.61 2.55 8.89
CA ASN A 57 -8.33 2.94 9.45
C ASN A 57 -7.65 1.68 10.00
N ILE A 58 -6.72 1.13 9.23
CA ILE A 58 -6.03 -0.12 9.58
C ILE A 58 -4.75 0.25 10.33
N LYS A 59 -4.73 -0.01 11.64
CA LYS A 59 -3.56 0.21 12.50
C LYS A 59 -2.64 -1.01 12.48
N ALA A 60 -1.33 -0.79 12.52
CA ALA A 60 -0.37 -1.87 12.68
C ALA A 60 -0.52 -2.54 14.06
N LEU A 61 -0.32 -3.87 14.08
CA LEU A 61 -0.26 -4.68 15.30
C LEU A 61 1.20 -4.94 15.64
N ASP A 62 1.73 -4.17 16.59
CA ASP A 62 3.13 -4.28 17.03
C ASP A 62 3.23 -5.11 18.30
N LEU A 63 3.92 -6.24 18.21
CA LEU A 63 4.13 -7.22 19.28
C LEU A 63 5.63 -7.44 19.52
N PHE A 64 6.00 -7.89 20.71
CA PHE A 64 7.38 -8.34 20.95
C PHE A 64 7.64 -9.67 20.21
N ALA A 65 8.68 -9.67 19.38
CA ALA A 65 9.08 -10.83 18.57
C ALA A 65 9.83 -11.91 19.36
N ASP A 66 10.40 -11.59 20.53
CA ASP A 66 11.17 -12.54 21.34
C ASP A 66 11.13 -12.23 22.86
N GLY A 67 11.79 -13.11 23.63
CA GLY A 67 12.01 -12.95 25.07
C GLY A 67 10.79 -13.18 25.95
N ASN A 68 10.87 -12.72 27.20
CA ASN A 68 9.84 -12.94 28.22
C ASN A 68 8.51 -12.22 27.95
N LYS A 69 8.50 -11.31 26.96
CA LYS A 69 7.31 -10.55 26.55
C LYS A 69 6.77 -11.00 25.19
N PHE A 70 7.26 -12.11 24.65
CA PHE A 70 6.83 -12.64 23.35
C PHE A 70 5.31 -12.60 23.18
N ASP A 71 4.85 -12.14 22.01
CA ASP A 71 3.45 -11.99 21.61
C ASP A 71 2.62 -10.99 22.43
N GLN A 72 3.24 -10.27 23.38
CA GLN A 72 2.60 -9.17 24.09
C GLN A 72 2.68 -7.88 23.28
N ARG A 73 1.68 -7.00 23.44
CA ARG A 73 1.65 -5.69 22.79
C ARG A 73 2.89 -4.87 23.15
N CYS A 74 3.56 -4.36 22.11
CA CYS A 74 4.70 -3.46 22.28
C CYS A 74 4.20 -2.05 22.63
N PRO A 75 4.72 -1.40 23.70
CA PRO A 75 4.42 0.00 23.99
C PRO A 75 4.90 0.95 22.88
N ASP A 76 4.10 1.98 22.58
CA ASP A 76 4.35 2.92 21.46
C ASP A 76 5.72 3.60 21.53
N ASN A 77 6.24 3.88 22.73
CA ASN A 77 7.55 4.52 22.89
C ASN A 77 8.73 3.64 22.41
N LEU A 78 8.53 2.33 22.34
CA LEU A 78 9.52 1.37 21.84
C LEU A 78 9.41 1.14 20.34
N ILE A 79 8.36 1.66 19.68
CA ILE A 79 8.17 1.52 18.23
C ILE A 79 8.88 2.69 17.52
N PRO A 80 9.74 2.44 16.52
CA PRO A 80 10.36 3.51 15.76
C PRO A 80 9.34 4.37 15.02
N ASN A 81 9.44 5.69 15.16
CA ASN A 81 8.50 6.64 14.52
C ASN A 81 8.72 6.83 13.00
N ASN A 82 9.78 6.26 12.44
CA ASN A 82 10.13 6.42 11.04
C ASN A 82 9.98 5.09 10.32
N ASP A 83 9.13 5.05 9.30
CA ASP A 83 8.81 3.86 8.51
C ASP A 83 10.07 3.11 8.02
N ARG A 84 11.19 3.81 7.81
CA ARG A 84 12.47 3.18 7.43
C ARG A 84 12.95 2.14 8.44
N PHE A 85 12.60 2.28 9.71
CA PHE A 85 12.97 1.38 10.80
C PHE A 85 11.87 0.36 11.15
N THR A 86 10.67 0.47 10.57
CA THR A 86 9.56 -0.48 10.72
C THR A 86 9.32 -1.26 9.43
N ALA A 87 10.38 -1.74 8.79
CA ALA A 87 10.29 -2.49 7.54
C ALA A 87 9.63 -1.72 6.36
N GLY A 88 9.50 -0.39 6.45
CA GLY A 88 8.79 0.43 5.47
C GLY A 88 7.27 0.45 5.65
N ILE A 89 6.75 -0.08 6.76
CA ILE A 89 5.33 -0.23 7.04
C ILE A 89 4.88 0.94 7.91
N PRO A 90 3.84 1.67 7.49
CA PRO A 90 3.31 2.75 8.29
C PRO A 90 2.55 2.20 9.50
N SER A 91 2.54 2.96 10.60
CA SER A 91 1.79 2.59 11.82
C SER A 91 0.27 2.57 11.63
N ASN A 92 -0.23 3.25 10.60
CA ASN A 92 -1.62 3.19 10.17
C ASN A 92 -1.74 3.45 8.67
N ILE A 93 -2.79 2.92 8.06
CA ILE A 93 -3.15 3.20 6.68
C ILE A 93 -4.67 3.29 6.55
N GLN A 94 -5.13 4.29 5.79
CA GLN A 94 -6.53 4.41 5.43
C GLN A 94 -6.77 3.71 4.08
N LEU A 95 -7.67 2.73 4.06
CA LEU A 95 -7.97 1.94 2.87
C LEU A 95 -9.46 1.65 2.76
N GLY A 96 -9.96 1.66 1.54
CA GLY A 96 -11.29 1.17 1.20
C GLY A 96 -11.38 0.79 -0.26
N VAL A 97 -12.54 0.28 -0.68
CA VAL A 97 -12.79 -0.02 -2.09
C VAL A 97 -12.66 1.26 -2.92
N GLY A 98 -11.93 1.19 -4.04
CA GLY A 98 -11.58 2.33 -4.87
C GLY A 98 -10.27 3.03 -4.49
N SER A 99 -9.66 2.71 -3.35
CA SER A 99 -8.34 3.24 -3.00
C SER A 99 -7.29 2.81 -4.03
N ARG A 100 -6.47 3.78 -4.45
CA ARG A 100 -5.34 3.54 -5.33
C ARG A 100 -4.11 3.22 -4.48
N VAL A 101 -3.49 2.08 -4.75
CA VAL A 101 -2.41 1.54 -3.90
C VAL A 101 -1.24 1.09 -4.75
N MET A 102 -0.06 1.08 -4.14
CA MET A 102 1.18 0.62 -4.75
C MET A 102 1.85 -0.37 -3.80
N LEU A 103 2.41 -1.44 -4.34
CA LEU A 103 3.24 -2.36 -3.54
C LEU A 103 4.55 -1.69 -3.17
N ILE A 104 4.93 -1.79 -1.89
CA ILE A 104 6.23 -1.31 -1.38
C ILE A 104 7.34 -2.36 -1.45
N ARG A 105 6.98 -3.62 -1.72
CA ARG A 105 7.85 -4.79 -1.62
C ARG A 105 7.51 -5.79 -2.71
N ASN A 106 8.53 -6.55 -3.12
CA ASN A 106 8.35 -7.62 -4.09
C ASN A 106 7.57 -8.76 -3.44
N LYS A 107 6.43 -9.13 -4.02
CA LYS A 107 5.69 -10.35 -3.68
C LYS A 107 6.04 -11.50 -4.62
N SER A 108 6.15 -11.22 -5.92
CA SER A 108 6.55 -12.22 -6.92
C SER A 108 7.15 -11.57 -8.15
N LEU A 109 8.45 -11.76 -8.36
CA LEU A 109 9.15 -11.27 -9.56
C LEU A 109 8.59 -11.90 -10.83
N MET A 110 8.33 -13.21 -10.79
CA MET A 110 7.85 -13.96 -11.96
C MET A 110 6.45 -13.62 -12.41
N ASN A 111 5.65 -13.04 -11.53
CA ASN A 111 4.28 -12.64 -11.83
C ASN A 111 4.11 -11.11 -11.90
N GLY A 112 5.21 -10.35 -11.96
CA GLY A 112 5.16 -8.89 -12.05
C GLY A 112 4.56 -8.17 -10.82
N LEU A 113 4.47 -8.85 -9.66
CA LEU A 113 4.06 -8.26 -8.39
C LEU A 113 5.30 -7.76 -7.64
N VAL A 114 5.80 -6.61 -8.09
CA VAL A 114 7.05 -6.00 -7.63
C VAL A 114 6.79 -4.70 -6.89
N ASN A 115 7.80 -4.20 -6.17
CA ASN A 115 7.76 -2.85 -5.64
C ASN A 115 7.49 -1.86 -6.79
N GLY A 116 6.50 -1.00 -6.62
CA GLY A 116 6.03 -0.08 -7.66
C GLY A 116 4.79 -0.55 -8.43
N SER A 117 4.40 -1.83 -8.35
CA SER A 117 3.16 -2.28 -9.00
C SER A 117 1.95 -1.57 -8.38
N VAL A 118 1.16 -0.92 -9.23
CA VAL A 118 0.00 -0.12 -8.83
C VAL A 118 -1.29 -0.86 -9.11
N GLY A 119 -2.29 -0.69 -8.24
CA GLY A 119 -3.61 -1.25 -8.44
C GLY A 119 -4.69 -0.48 -7.69
N THR A 120 -5.93 -0.92 -7.89
CA THR A 120 -7.10 -0.40 -7.19
C THR A 120 -7.63 -1.48 -6.26
N VAL A 121 -7.89 -1.11 -5.00
CA VAL A 121 -8.56 -1.98 -4.04
C VAL A 121 -9.99 -2.21 -4.51
N VAL A 122 -10.36 -3.48 -4.68
CA VAL A 122 -11.71 -3.92 -5.08
C VAL A 122 -12.46 -4.61 -3.95
N GLY A 123 -11.77 -4.95 -2.86
CA GLY A 123 -12.38 -5.54 -1.67
C GLY A 123 -11.41 -5.63 -0.50
N LEU A 124 -11.95 -5.77 0.70
CA LEU A 124 -11.21 -6.15 1.90
C LEU A 124 -11.88 -7.41 2.45
N LYS A 125 -11.07 -8.41 2.79
CA LYS A 125 -11.54 -9.64 3.42
C LYS A 125 -11.23 -9.55 4.92
N TRP A 126 -12.27 -9.50 5.75
CA TRP A 126 -12.15 -9.51 7.21
C TRP A 126 -12.17 -10.93 7.76
N THR A 127 -11.72 -11.09 9.01
CA THR A 127 -11.69 -12.39 9.69
C THR A 127 -13.11 -12.91 9.99
N ALA A 128 -13.30 -14.22 9.80
CA ALA A 128 -14.47 -15.04 10.15
C ALA A 128 -15.85 -14.34 10.21
N LEU A 129 -16.64 -14.49 9.14
CA LEU A 129 -18.06 -14.08 9.04
C LEU A 129 -18.34 -12.57 9.17
N ARG A 130 -17.32 -11.73 9.05
CA ARG A 130 -17.45 -10.27 9.11
C ARG A 130 -17.28 -9.65 7.73
N ASP A 131 -18.08 -8.61 7.47
CA ASP A 131 -17.99 -7.80 6.25
C ASP A 131 -17.26 -6.45 6.49
N GLU A 132 -17.00 -6.09 7.75
CA GLU A 132 -16.46 -4.78 8.15
C GLU A 132 -15.56 -4.82 9.39
N GLN A 133 -14.85 -3.71 9.63
CA GLN A 133 -14.06 -3.44 10.83
C GLN A 133 -14.99 -3.14 12.01
N LEU A 134 -14.87 -3.88 13.13
CA LEU A 134 -15.68 -3.62 14.33
C LEU A 134 -14.91 -2.80 15.37
N GLN A 135 -13.60 -3.02 15.45
CA GLN A 135 -12.69 -2.34 16.36
C GLN A 135 -11.50 -1.75 15.61
N ASP A 136 -10.96 -0.66 16.13
CA ASP A 136 -9.80 0.04 15.54
C ASP A 136 -8.57 -0.87 15.36
N GLU A 137 -8.46 -1.92 16.18
CA GLU A 137 -7.37 -2.89 16.21
C GLU A 137 -7.60 -4.10 15.29
N ASP A 138 -8.80 -4.24 14.71
CA ASP A 138 -9.09 -5.32 13.78
C ASP A 138 -8.23 -5.16 12.50
N LEU A 139 -7.55 -6.23 12.11
CA LEU A 139 -6.83 -6.34 10.85
C LEU A 139 -7.65 -7.15 9.83
N PRO A 140 -7.71 -6.74 8.55
CA PRO A 140 -8.25 -7.61 7.52
C PRO A 140 -7.34 -8.84 7.35
N GLU A 141 -7.92 -9.96 6.94
CA GLU A 141 -7.16 -11.14 6.51
C GLU A 141 -6.39 -10.84 5.22
N ALA A 142 -7.03 -10.10 4.31
CA ALA A 142 -6.42 -9.70 3.05
C ALA A 142 -7.07 -8.47 2.42
N VAL A 143 -6.31 -7.80 1.57
CA VAL A 143 -6.79 -6.77 0.65
C VAL A 143 -6.85 -7.38 -0.76
N ILE A 144 -7.98 -7.18 -1.45
CA ILE A 144 -8.19 -7.66 -2.81
C ILE A 144 -7.94 -6.50 -3.78
N ILE A 145 -7.01 -6.69 -4.71
CA ILE A 145 -6.52 -5.62 -5.59
C ILE A 145 -6.65 -6.05 -7.04
N ARG A 146 -7.19 -5.16 -7.88
CA ARG A 146 -7.04 -5.23 -9.34
C ARG A 146 -5.80 -4.42 -9.72
N PHE A 147 -4.71 -5.12 -10.04
CA PHE A 147 -3.48 -4.48 -10.52
C PHE A 147 -3.62 -3.99 -11.95
N ASP A 148 -2.88 -2.94 -12.28
CA ASP A 148 -2.80 -2.43 -13.64
C ASP A 148 -1.98 -3.35 -14.53
N GLY A 149 -2.25 -3.25 -15.83
CA GLY A 149 -1.59 -4.06 -16.85
C GLY A 149 -1.78 -5.56 -16.58
N ASP A 150 -0.68 -6.29 -16.69
CA ASP A 150 -0.54 -7.74 -16.58
C ASP A 150 0.04 -8.21 -15.22
N ALA A 151 0.36 -7.29 -14.31
CA ALA A 151 0.90 -7.61 -12.99
C ALA A 151 -0.06 -8.52 -12.19
N GLY A 152 0.42 -9.65 -11.69
CA GLY A 152 -0.38 -10.62 -10.95
C GLY A 152 -0.25 -12.04 -11.49
N GLY A 153 -0.08 -12.23 -12.81
CA GLY A 153 0.14 -13.54 -13.42
C GLY A 153 -0.77 -14.64 -12.83
N ALA A 154 -0.15 -15.71 -12.32
CA ALA A 154 -0.85 -16.84 -11.71
C ALA A 154 -1.59 -16.52 -10.38
N TYR A 155 -1.36 -15.36 -9.78
CA TYR A 155 -2.08 -14.90 -8.58
C TYR A 155 -3.43 -14.25 -8.90
N ARG A 156 -3.73 -13.99 -10.18
CA ARG A 156 -5.02 -13.45 -10.59
C ARG A 156 -6.09 -14.53 -10.51
N ASP A 157 -7.21 -14.20 -9.90
CA ASP A 157 -8.42 -15.01 -9.97
C ASP A 157 -9.13 -14.86 -11.34
N LEU A 158 -10.28 -15.50 -11.49
CA LEU A 158 -11.10 -15.45 -12.71
C LEU A 158 -11.56 -14.03 -13.08
N ASN A 159 -11.58 -13.10 -12.13
CA ASN A 159 -11.94 -11.70 -12.32
C ASN A 159 -10.71 -10.78 -12.53
N GLY A 160 -9.50 -11.35 -12.53
CA GLY A 160 -8.26 -10.61 -12.64
C GLY A 160 -7.81 -9.95 -11.33
N TYR A 161 -8.35 -10.38 -10.18
CA TYR A 161 -8.03 -9.82 -8.87
C TYR A 161 -6.96 -10.62 -8.16
N VAL A 162 -6.14 -9.94 -7.39
CA VAL A 162 -5.04 -10.52 -6.63
C VAL A 162 -5.29 -10.31 -5.13
N LYS A 163 -5.22 -11.40 -4.38
CA LYS A 163 -5.28 -11.37 -2.90
C LYS A 163 -3.89 -11.00 -2.35
N ILE A 164 -3.84 -9.94 -1.55
CA ILE A 164 -2.67 -9.57 -0.75
C ILE A 164 -2.98 -9.83 0.71
N ASP A 165 -2.42 -10.91 1.24
CA ASP A 165 -2.57 -11.29 2.64
C ASP A 165 -1.86 -10.31 3.57
N THR A 166 -2.40 -10.18 4.78
CA THR A 166 -1.72 -9.48 5.88
C THR A 166 -0.44 -10.24 6.24
N VAL A 167 0.64 -9.49 6.46
CA VAL A 167 2.00 -10.02 6.64
C VAL A 167 2.64 -9.42 7.88
N THR A 168 3.41 -10.23 8.59
CA THR A 168 4.15 -9.83 9.79
C THR A 168 5.63 -9.67 9.48
N PHE A 169 6.29 -8.72 10.14
CA PHE A 169 7.72 -8.48 9.99
C PHE A 169 8.35 -8.16 11.34
N GLU A 170 9.60 -8.57 11.49
CA GLU A 170 10.41 -8.25 12.66
C GLU A 170 11.28 -7.01 12.35
N PHE A 171 11.43 -6.15 13.35
CA PHE A 171 12.31 -4.99 13.29
C PHE A 171 12.85 -4.66 14.69
N VAL A 172 13.94 -3.89 14.74
CA VAL A 172 14.55 -3.48 16.00
C VAL A 172 13.81 -2.27 16.56
N GLY A 173 13.31 -2.39 17.79
CA GLY A 173 12.65 -1.30 18.50
C GLY A 173 13.60 -0.18 18.96
N ASN A 174 13.03 0.93 19.41
CA ASN A 174 13.78 1.96 20.13
C ASN A 174 14.30 1.39 21.45
N ARG A 175 15.45 1.90 21.89
CA ARG A 175 16.02 1.61 23.22
C ARG A 175 15.51 2.61 24.25
#